data_AF-A0A523WUQ8-F1
#
_entry.id   AF-A0A523WUQ8-F1
#
_cell.length_a   1.000
_cell.length_b   1.000
_cell.length_c   1.000
_cell.angle_alpha   90.00
_cell.angle_beta   90.00
_cell.angle_gamma   90.00
#
_symmetry.space_group_name_H-M   'P 1'
#
loop_
_entity.id
_entity.type
_entity.pdbx_description
1 polymer ?
#
loop_
_entity_poly.entity_id
_entity_poly.type
_entity_poly.pdbx_seq_one_letter_code
_entity_poly.pdbx_strand_id
1 'polypeptide(L)'
;MKMKMSMVVGLIAALLVPAVIIMAAQNPGAPDIPEGSEYGRDTALAYVLGNYPELSDLGDPSKIRTPWHEESLTPEGWVGSNAVRYTKGGWTVEVSSAVVRVPVYSVEIEFAGENAFCWKGTVDQDGNVSVIEFSR
;
A
#
# COMPACT_ATOMS: atom_id res chain seq x y z
N MET A 1 54.82 8.22 55.77
CA MET A 1 53.66 9.07 55.42
C MET A 1 52.86 8.36 54.32
N LYS A 2 51.53 8.50 54.33
CA LYS A 2 50.50 7.64 53.71
C LYS A 2 50.37 7.77 52.17
N MET A 3 50.10 6.62 51.52
CA MET A 3 49.25 6.28 50.34
C MET A 3 48.91 7.29 49.22
N LYS A 4 49.00 6.82 47.96
CA LYS A 4 47.86 6.43 47.06
C LYS A 4 48.45 5.82 45.75
N MET A 5 48.23 4.52 45.46
CA MET A 5 47.09 3.85 44.78
C MET A 5 47.40 3.62 43.28
N SER A 6 47.77 2.39 42.88
CA SER A 6 47.01 1.42 42.01
C SER A 6 46.64 1.98 40.62
N MET A 7 46.67 1.31 39.47
CA MET A 7 46.71 -0.11 39.03
C MET A 7 46.60 -0.05 37.49
N VAL A 8 47.28 -0.90 36.71
CA VAL A 8 46.82 -1.27 35.35
C VAL A 8 47.23 -2.72 35.07
N VAL A 9 46.24 -3.62 35.04
CA VAL A 9 46.32 -4.97 34.47
C VAL A 9 45.30 -5.00 33.33
N GLY A 10 45.74 -5.48 32.17
CA GLY A 10 44.99 -5.42 30.92
C GLY A 10 43.94 -6.51 30.73
N LEU A 11 43.25 -6.45 29.59
CA LEU A 11 42.55 -7.59 28.98
C LEU A 11 42.24 -7.31 27.50
N ILE A 12 42.57 -8.26 26.64
CA ILE A 12 42.14 -8.34 25.23
C ILE A 12 40.77 -9.04 25.20
N ALA A 13 39.80 -8.50 24.46
CA ALA A 13 38.66 -9.29 23.96
C ALA A 13 38.07 -8.67 22.69
N ALA A 14 37.99 -9.48 21.64
CA ALA A 14 37.31 -9.18 20.39
C ALA A 14 35.80 -8.98 20.62
N LEU A 15 35.23 -7.89 20.10
CA LEU A 15 33.78 -7.66 20.11
C LEU A 15 33.20 -7.94 18.71
N LEU A 16 32.46 -9.04 18.66
CA LEU A 16 31.44 -9.36 17.67
C LEU A 16 30.54 -8.13 17.45
N VAL A 17 30.35 -7.71 16.20
CA VAL A 17 29.36 -6.70 15.85
C VAL A 17 27.98 -7.33 16.05
N PRO A 18 27.14 -6.88 17.01
CA PRO A 18 25.77 -7.35 17.04
C PRO A 18 25.05 -6.79 15.81
N ALA A 19 24.43 -7.69 15.04
CA ALA A 19 23.46 -7.31 14.02
C ALA A 19 22.41 -6.42 14.69
N VAL A 20 22.36 -5.15 14.29
CA VAL A 20 21.29 -4.24 14.69
C VAL A 20 20.04 -4.71 13.96
N ILE A 21 19.28 -5.58 14.60
CA ILE A 21 17.89 -5.82 14.23
C ILE A 21 17.18 -4.51 14.56
N ILE A 22 16.95 -3.68 13.55
CA ILE A 22 16.02 -2.55 13.66
C ILE A 22 14.62 -3.18 13.75
N MET A 23 14.21 -3.59 14.96
CA MET A 23 12.81 -3.82 15.25
C MET A 23 12.15 -2.44 15.24
N ALA A 24 11.51 -2.10 14.12
CA ALA A 24 10.54 -1.01 14.09
C ALA A 24 9.47 -1.33 15.14
N ALA A 25 9.47 -0.57 16.23
CA ALA A 25 8.43 -0.65 17.24
C ALA A 25 7.10 -0.30 16.57
N GLN A 26 6.24 -1.29 16.36
CA GLN A 26 4.85 -1.05 15.97
C GLN A 26 4.17 -0.32 17.12
N ASN A 27 3.66 0.88 16.85
CA ASN A 27 2.92 1.71 17.79
C ASN A 27 1.54 1.06 18.09
N PRO A 28 1.29 0.50 19.28
CA PRO A 28 0.13 -0.38 19.53
C PRO A 28 -1.18 0.37 19.83
N GLY A 29 -1.39 1.56 19.25
CA GLY A 29 -2.51 2.45 19.60
C GLY A 29 -3.17 3.21 18.44
N ALA A 30 -2.84 2.90 17.19
CA ALA A 30 -3.66 3.36 16.07
C ALA A 30 -4.91 2.45 15.99
N PRO A 31 -6.13 3.00 15.77
CA PRO A 31 -7.23 2.17 15.30
C PRO A 31 -6.78 1.39 14.06
N ASP A 32 -7.35 0.20 13.83
CA ASP A 32 -7.13 -0.60 12.61
C ASP A 32 -7.71 0.17 11.42
N ILE A 33 -7.01 1.22 11.00
CA ILE A 33 -7.29 1.95 9.77
C ILE A 33 -7.00 0.94 8.66
N PRO A 34 -7.93 0.72 7.71
CA PRO A 34 -7.62 0.00 6.49
C PRO A 34 -6.50 0.75 5.75
N GLU A 35 -5.26 0.37 6.00
CA GLU A 35 -4.09 1.03 5.47
C GLU A 35 -3.66 0.36 4.15
N GLY A 36 -3.10 1.17 3.26
CA GLY A 36 -2.55 0.69 1.99
C GLY A 36 -3.42 0.98 0.78
N SER A 37 -2.78 0.99 -0.38
CA SER A 37 -3.42 1.20 -1.68
C SER A 37 -4.34 0.03 -2.08
N GLU A 38 -4.15 -1.15 -1.47
CA GLU A 38 -5.00 -2.32 -1.64
C GLU A 38 -6.43 -2.05 -1.18
N TYR A 39 -6.60 -1.31 -0.07
CA TYR A 39 -7.94 -0.94 0.42
C TYR A 39 -8.69 -0.07 -0.60
N GLY A 40 -8.01 0.93 -1.18
CA GLY A 40 -8.56 1.76 -2.24
C GLY A 40 -8.96 0.93 -3.47
N ARG A 41 -8.07 0.02 -3.90
CA ARG A 41 -8.32 -0.91 -5.02
C ARG A 41 -9.57 -1.77 -4.76
N ASP A 42 -9.59 -2.47 -3.63
CA ASP A 42 -10.63 -3.48 -3.36
C ASP A 42 -12.00 -2.83 -3.14
N THR A 43 -12.04 -1.67 -2.48
CA THR A 43 -13.29 -0.91 -2.29
C THR A 43 -13.82 -0.35 -3.61
N ALA A 44 -12.95 0.20 -4.46
CA ALA A 44 -13.36 0.70 -5.76
C ALA A 44 -13.83 -0.42 -6.69
N LEU A 45 -13.14 -1.57 -6.71
CA LEU A 45 -13.57 -2.74 -7.49
C LEU A 45 -14.93 -3.27 -7.01
N ALA A 46 -15.14 -3.36 -5.70
CA ALA A 46 -16.43 -3.76 -5.14
C ALA A 46 -17.56 -2.79 -5.54
N TYR A 47 -17.28 -1.47 -5.51
CA TYR A 47 -18.22 -0.45 -5.97
C TYR A 47 -18.55 -0.62 -7.45
N VAL A 48 -17.54 -0.72 -8.32
CA VAL A 48 -17.73 -0.83 -9.78
C VAL A 48 -18.53 -2.10 -10.12
N LEU A 49 -18.13 -3.26 -9.60
CA LEU A 49 -18.82 -4.52 -9.86
C LEU A 49 -20.25 -4.57 -9.28
N GLY A 50 -20.52 -3.80 -8.22
CA GLY A 50 -21.85 -3.70 -7.61
C GLY A 50 -22.80 -2.69 -8.28
N ASN A 51 -22.26 -1.62 -8.88
CA ASN A 51 -23.06 -0.51 -9.43
C ASN A 51 -23.21 -0.52 -10.95
N TYR A 52 -22.39 -1.31 -11.67
CA TYR A 52 -22.47 -1.47 -13.12
C TYR A 52 -22.75 -2.95 -13.47
N PRO A 53 -24.01 -3.40 -13.41
CA PRO A 53 -24.38 -4.80 -13.65
C PRO A 53 -23.93 -5.33 -15.02
N GLU A 54 -23.80 -4.45 -16.01
CA GLU A 54 -23.28 -4.78 -17.34
C GLU A 54 -21.82 -5.26 -17.35
N LEU A 55 -21.10 -5.10 -16.23
CA LEU A 55 -19.74 -5.60 -16.04
C LEU A 55 -19.70 -6.97 -15.36
N SER A 56 -20.84 -7.57 -15.00
CA SER A 56 -20.91 -8.85 -14.28
C SER A 56 -20.18 -9.99 -15.00
N ASP A 57 -20.15 -9.92 -16.33
CA ASP A 57 -19.60 -10.96 -17.20
C ASP A 57 -18.08 -10.85 -17.37
N LEU A 58 -17.46 -9.75 -16.91
CA LEU A 58 -16.00 -9.54 -16.99
C LEU A 58 -15.20 -10.46 -16.08
N GLY A 59 -15.89 -11.10 -15.12
CA GLY A 59 -15.27 -11.91 -14.10
C GLY A 59 -14.74 -11.05 -12.95
N ASP A 60 -15.08 -11.48 -11.75
CA ASP A 60 -14.60 -10.88 -10.51
C ASP A 60 -13.09 -11.15 -10.34
N PRO A 61 -12.22 -10.12 -10.25
CA PRO A 61 -10.79 -10.30 -10.09
C PRO A 61 -10.42 -11.06 -8.82
N SER A 62 -11.28 -11.11 -7.80
CA SER A 62 -11.06 -11.96 -6.61
C SER A 62 -11.04 -13.46 -6.94
N LYS A 63 -11.70 -13.88 -8.04
CA LYS A 63 -11.82 -15.28 -8.46
C LYS A 63 -10.67 -15.73 -9.36
N ILE A 64 -9.89 -14.80 -9.91
CA ILE A 64 -8.70 -15.13 -10.69
C ILE A 64 -7.62 -15.63 -9.70
N ARG A 65 -7.13 -16.85 -9.90
CA ARG A 65 -6.19 -17.52 -8.97
C ARG A 65 -4.83 -16.84 -8.83
N THR A 66 -4.38 -16.16 -9.87
CA THR A 66 -3.10 -15.44 -9.85
C THR A 66 -3.18 -14.27 -8.88
N PRO A 67 -2.17 -14.02 -8.04
CA PRO A 67 -2.14 -12.80 -7.23
C PRO A 67 -2.09 -11.55 -8.12
N TRP A 68 -2.37 -10.38 -7.53
CA TRP A 68 -2.08 -9.11 -8.21
C TRP A 68 -0.58 -8.99 -8.42
N HIS A 69 -0.18 -8.50 -9.60
CA HIS A 69 1.17 -8.00 -9.80
C HIS A 69 1.19 -6.52 -9.44
N GLU A 70 2.13 -6.15 -8.57
CA GLU A 70 2.21 -4.82 -7.97
C GLU A 70 3.47 -4.09 -8.46
N GLU A 71 3.29 -2.86 -8.93
CA GLU A 71 4.37 -1.99 -9.41
C GLU A 71 4.27 -0.63 -8.73
N SER A 72 5.34 -0.19 -8.07
CA SER A 72 5.42 1.17 -7.54
C SER A 72 5.61 2.16 -8.69
N LEU A 73 4.69 3.11 -8.82
CA LEU A 73 4.79 4.22 -9.76
C LEU A 73 5.44 5.47 -9.16
N THR A 74 5.63 5.50 -7.83
CA THR A 74 6.30 6.60 -7.13
C THR A 74 7.78 6.65 -7.52
N PRO A 75 8.28 7.76 -8.10
CA PRO A 75 9.70 7.90 -8.41
C PRO A 75 10.57 7.84 -7.15
N GLU A 76 11.79 7.29 -7.29
CA GLU A 76 12.73 7.27 -6.17
C GLU A 76 13.05 8.68 -5.66
N GLY A 77 13.12 8.82 -4.33
CA GLY A 77 13.40 10.10 -3.68
C GLY A 77 12.21 11.06 -3.57
N TRP A 78 11.03 10.70 -4.09
CA TRP A 78 9.80 11.46 -3.86
C TRP A 78 9.17 11.07 -2.52
N VAL A 79 8.73 12.09 -1.77
CA VAL A 79 8.07 11.92 -0.46
C VAL A 79 6.74 12.66 -0.45
N GLY A 80 5.79 12.16 0.35
CA GLY A 80 4.49 12.80 0.56
C GLY A 80 3.35 12.25 -0.30
N SER A 81 3.64 11.44 -1.32
CA SER A 81 2.64 10.67 -2.06
C SER A 81 3.12 9.25 -2.31
N ASN A 82 2.16 8.35 -2.55
CA ASN A 82 2.39 6.99 -2.99
C ASN A 82 1.45 6.69 -4.16
N ALA A 83 1.97 6.06 -5.21
CA ALA A 83 1.21 5.56 -6.34
C ALA A 83 1.63 4.11 -6.66
N VAL A 84 0.65 3.23 -6.78
CA VAL A 84 0.86 1.79 -7.05
C VAL A 84 -0.08 1.35 -8.17
N ARG A 85 0.47 0.59 -9.12
CA ARG A 85 -0.30 -0.11 -10.15
C ARG A 85 -0.45 -1.57 -9.77
N TYR A 86 -1.69 -2.05 -9.88
CA TYR A 86 -2.07 -3.44 -9.71
C TYR A 86 -2.54 -3.98 -11.05
N THR A 87 -1.97 -5.09 -11.51
CA THR A 87 -2.41 -5.76 -12.74
C THR A 87 -2.78 -7.21 -12.47
N LYS A 88 -3.90 -7.67 -13.05
CA LYS A 88 -4.39 -9.05 -12.89
C LYS A 88 -5.39 -9.43 -13.99
N GLY A 89 -4.98 -10.33 -14.87
CA GLY A 89 -5.79 -10.70 -16.03
C GLY A 89 -5.99 -9.50 -16.96
N GLY A 90 -7.24 -9.14 -17.28
CA GLY A 90 -7.57 -7.93 -18.03
C GLY A 90 -7.69 -6.66 -17.18
N TRP A 91 -7.54 -6.76 -15.86
CA TRP A 91 -7.71 -5.64 -14.93
C TRP A 91 -6.39 -4.92 -14.69
N THR A 92 -6.44 -3.59 -14.80
CA THR A 92 -5.40 -2.66 -14.34
C THR A 92 -6.05 -1.69 -13.36
N VAL A 93 -5.48 -1.55 -12.16
CA VAL A 93 -5.95 -0.59 -11.17
C VAL A 93 -4.77 0.23 -10.69
N GLU A 94 -4.85 1.55 -10.85
CA GLU A 94 -3.87 2.48 -10.29
C GLU A 94 -4.47 3.17 -9.08
N VAL A 95 -3.73 3.16 -7.97
CA VAL A 95 -4.14 3.80 -6.72
C VAL A 95 -3.07 4.78 -6.33
N SER A 96 -3.47 6.04 -6.14
CA SER A 96 -2.58 7.09 -5.63
C SER A 96 -3.17 7.75 -4.38
N SER A 97 -2.31 8.14 -3.46
CA SER A 97 -2.71 8.78 -2.20
C SER A 97 -1.58 9.62 -1.62
N ALA A 98 -1.93 10.53 -0.72
CA ALA A 98 -0.96 11.25 0.10
C ALA A 98 -0.53 10.40 1.30
N VAL A 99 0.75 10.49 1.69
CA VAL A 99 1.26 9.80 2.90
C VAL A 99 0.92 10.63 4.13
N VAL A 100 -0.36 10.56 4.52
CA VAL A 100 -0.93 11.27 5.68
C VAL A 100 -1.71 10.30 6.57
N ARG A 101 -2.18 10.75 7.73
CA ARG A 101 -2.93 9.89 8.67
C ARG A 101 -4.27 9.41 8.11
N VAL A 102 -4.94 10.24 7.32
CA VAL A 102 -6.26 9.98 6.74
C VAL A 102 -6.20 10.26 5.24
N PRO A 103 -5.59 9.36 4.44
CA PRO A 103 -5.59 9.47 2.98
C PRO A 103 -7.00 9.36 2.39
N VAL A 104 -7.21 10.11 1.32
CA VAL A 104 -8.21 9.79 0.30
C VAL A 104 -7.46 9.14 -0.85
N TYR A 105 -7.93 7.99 -1.30
CA TYR A 105 -7.34 7.23 -2.40
C TYR A 105 -7.97 7.68 -3.70
N SER A 106 -7.17 8.16 -4.64
CA SER A 106 -7.58 8.34 -6.03
C SER A 106 -7.35 7.02 -6.76
N VAL A 107 -8.39 6.49 -7.38
CA VAL A 107 -8.37 5.17 -8.01
C VAL A 107 -8.81 5.28 -9.46
N GLU A 108 -7.99 4.72 -10.35
CA GLU A 108 -8.32 4.54 -11.76
C GLU A 108 -8.38 3.03 -12.05
N ILE A 109 -9.49 2.57 -12.62
CA ILE A 109 -9.70 1.18 -13.02
C ILE A 109 -9.84 1.14 -14.53
N GLU A 110 -9.05 0.28 -15.15
CA GLU A 110 -9.16 -0.07 -16.55
C GLU A 110 -9.37 -1.57 -16.67
N PHE A 111 -10.29 -1.95 -17.55
CA PHE A 111 -10.38 -3.32 -18.03
C PHE A 111 -10.09 -3.35 -19.51
N ALA A 112 -9.14 -4.20 -19.93
CA ALA A 112 -8.84 -4.45 -21.34
C ALA A 112 -9.53 -5.75 -21.78
N GLY A 113 -10.41 -5.66 -22.79
CA GLY A 113 -11.11 -6.82 -23.36
C GLY A 113 -12.30 -6.43 -24.25
N GLU A 114 -13.19 -7.39 -24.53
CA GLU A 114 -14.39 -7.15 -25.37
C GLU A 114 -15.35 -6.10 -24.77
N ASN A 115 -15.27 -5.90 -23.47
CA ASN A 115 -16.07 -4.96 -22.71
C ASN A 115 -15.16 -3.96 -21.99
N ALA A 116 -14.17 -3.44 -22.73
CA ALA A 116 -13.20 -2.49 -22.19
C ALA A 116 -13.91 -1.25 -21.63
N PHE A 117 -13.43 -0.77 -20.48
CA PHE A 117 -13.95 0.43 -19.85
C PHE A 117 -12.85 1.10 -19.03
N CYS A 118 -13.06 2.38 -18.73
CA CYS A 118 -12.28 3.14 -17.77
C CYS A 118 -13.21 3.74 -16.71
N TRP A 119 -12.80 3.67 -15.46
CA TRP A 119 -13.48 4.28 -14.33
C TRP A 119 -12.48 5.06 -13.50
N LYS A 120 -12.86 6.25 -13.04
CA LYS A 120 -12.07 7.08 -12.13
C LYS A 120 -12.94 7.52 -10.96
N GLY A 121 -12.38 7.45 -9.76
CA GLY A 121 -13.05 7.93 -8.58
C GLY A 121 -12.12 8.03 -7.38
N THR A 122 -12.71 8.35 -6.25
CA THR A 122 -12.01 8.38 -4.96
C THR A 122 -12.65 7.46 -3.95
N VAL A 123 -11.85 6.98 -3.02
CA VAL A 123 -12.26 6.19 -1.86
C VAL A 123 -11.71 6.88 -0.61
N ASP A 124 -12.55 7.17 0.37
CA ASP A 124 -12.10 7.64 1.68
C ASP A 124 -11.93 6.49 2.69
N GLN A 125 -11.43 6.80 3.90
CA GLN A 125 -11.20 5.78 4.92
C GLN A 125 -12.47 5.17 5.52
N ASP A 126 -13.63 5.80 5.31
CA ASP A 126 -14.93 5.26 5.72
C ASP A 126 -15.51 4.33 4.63
N GLY A 127 -14.82 4.20 3.50
CA GLY A 127 -15.24 3.39 2.35
C GLY A 127 -16.25 4.09 1.45
N ASN A 128 -16.45 5.40 1.61
CA ASN A 128 -17.30 6.14 0.69
C ASN A 128 -16.59 6.30 -0.65
N VAL A 129 -17.34 6.05 -1.72
CA VAL A 129 -16.85 6.16 -3.10
C VAL A 129 -17.46 7.36 -3.77
N SER A 130 -16.62 8.24 -4.34
CA SER A 130 -17.07 9.33 -5.21
C SER A 130 -16.62 9.03 -6.64
N VAL A 131 -17.58 8.95 -7.57
CA VAL A 131 -17.28 8.75 -8.99
C VAL A 131 -16.90 10.10 -9.61
N ILE A 132 -15.76 10.12 -10.31
CA ILE A 132 -15.32 11.26 -11.10
C ILE A 132 -15.69 11.03 -12.56
N GLU A 133 -15.40 9.84 -13.09
CA GLU A 133 -15.60 9.52 -14.49
C GLU A 133 -15.90 8.03 -14.68
N PHE A 134 -16.74 7.73 -15.67
CA PHE A 134 -16.92 6.40 -16.22
C PHE A 134 -17.06 6.52 -17.74
N SER A 135 -16.24 5.79 -18.48
CA SER A 135 -16.21 5.82 -19.95
C SER A 135 -16.02 4.42 -20.54
N ARG A 136 -16.55 4.23 -21.74
CA ARG A 136 -16.60 2.95 -22.46
C ARG A 136 -16.56 3.20 -23.97
#